data_AF-A0A920GC17-F1
#
_entry.id   AF-A0A920GC17-F1
#
_cell.length_a   1.000
_cell.length_b   1.000
_cell.length_c   1.000
_cell.angle_alpha   90.00
_cell.angle_beta   90.00
_cell.angle_gamma   90.00
#
_symmetry.space_group_name_H-M   'P 1'
#
loop_
_entity.id
_entity.type
_entity.pdbx_description
1 polymer ?
#
loop_
_entity_poly.entity_id
_entity_poly.type
_entity_poly.pdbx_seq_one_letter_code
_entity_poly.pdbx_strand_id
1 'polypeptide(L)'
;MKPVLHILQQAAQIPELDYPQFERQEKREKAPQALIDLLKVLLKHVTEEFEVAPRLIASSDDLEKLALNDKADIPALSGWRYEIFGQVALELKKGRLALSVTNGKTELLPISP
;
A
#
# COMPACT_ATOMS: atom_id res chain seq x y z
N MET A 1 12.36 -39.12 7.59
CA MET A 1 10.96 -39.33 7.13
C MET A 1 9.99 -39.83 8.21
N LYS A 2 10.36 -40.76 9.11
CA LYS A 2 9.48 -41.26 10.19
C LYS A 2 8.81 -40.20 11.10
N PRO A 3 9.44 -39.06 11.45
CA PRO A 3 8.84 -38.09 12.36
C PRO A 3 7.58 -37.40 11.81
N VAL A 4 7.56 -37.10 10.52
CA VAL A 4 6.41 -36.41 9.89
C VAL A 4 5.20 -37.32 9.80
N LEU A 5 5.40 -38.61 9.45
CA LEU A 5 4.32 -39.60 9.41
C LEU A 5 3.67 -39.81 10.79
N HIS A 6 4.46 -39.78 11.86
CA HIS A 6 3.96 -39.89 13.22
C HIS A 6 3.05 -38.71 13.59
N ILE A 7 3.47 -37.48 13.27
CA ILE A 7 2.69 -36.26 13.51
C ILE A 7 1.37 -36.29 12.71
N LEU A 8 1.40 -36.73 11.44
CA LEU A 8 0.19 -36.83 10.62
C LEU A 8 -0.80 -37.85 11.16
N GLN A 9 -0.33 -38.99 11.68
CA GLN A 9 -1.19 -39.98 12.32
C GLN A 9 -1.83 -39.46 13.60
N GLN A 10 -1.08 -38.69 14.41
CA GLN A 10 -1.63 -38.05 15.60
C GLN A 10 -2.68 -36.99 15.24
N ALA A 11 -2.41 -36.15 14.24
CA ALA A 11 -3.35 -35.15 13.75
C ALA A 11 -4.64 -35.77 13.21
N ALA A 12 -4.55 -36.91 12.51
CA ALA A 12 -5.71 -37.63 11.98
C ALA A 12 -6.63 -38.24 13.06
N GLN A 13 -6.17 -38.34 14.31
CA GLN A 13 -6.96 -38.85 15.43
C GLN A 13 -7.60 -37.74 16.27
N ILE A 14 -7.32 -36.46 15.97
CA ILE A 14 -7.95 -35.34 16.67
C ILE A 14 -9.44 -35.29 16.30
N PRO A 15 -10.37 -35.28 17.27
CA PRO A 15 -11.79 -35.11 16.99
C PRO A 15 -12.07 -33.78 16.30
N GLU A 16 -13.05 -33.72 15.39
CA GLU A 16 -13.39 -32.49 14.65
C GLU A 16 -13.75 -31.31 15.56
N LEU A 17 -14.29 -31.59 16.75
CA LEU A 17 -14.60 -30.60 17.79
C LEU A 17 -13.36 -29.89 18.36
N ASP A 18 -12.19 -30.55 18.30
CA ASP A 18 -10.91 -30.04 18.81
C ASP A 18 -10.05 -29.43 17.70
N TYR A 19 -10.58 -29.29 16.49
CA TYR A 19 -9.87 -28.62 15.42
C TYR A 19 -9.63 -27.14 15.76
N PRO A 20 -8.43 -26.61 15.47
CA PRO A 20 -8.19 -25.19 15.63
C PRO A 20 -9.17 -24.45 14.71
N GLN A 21 -9.87 -23.47 15.28
CA GLN A 21 -10.70 -22.59 14.48
C GLN A 21 -9.78 -21.76 13.60
N PHE A 22 -9.83 -22.00 12.29
CA PHE A 22 -9.20 -21.10 11.34
C PHE A 22 -9.95 -19.78 11.37
N GLU A 23 -9.31 -18.75 11.92
CA GLU A 23 -9.74 -17.38 11.68
C GLU A 23 -9.67 -17.14 10.17
N ARG A 24 -10.84 -17.17 9.53
CA ARG A 24 -10.96 -16.81 8.14
C ARG A 24 -10.52 -15.36 8.06
N GLN A 25 -9.35 -15.11 7.47
CA GLN A 25 -8.90 -13.74 7.25
C GLN A 25 -10.05 -13.00 6.56
N GLU A 26 -10.59 -12.00 7.25
CA GLU A 26 -11.65 -11.17 6.69
C GLU A 26 -11.17 -10.68 5.33
N LYS A 27 -12.09 -10.65 4.34
CA LYS A 27 -11.77 -10.11 3.03
C LYS A 27 -11.34 -8.66 3.23
N ARG A 28 -10.02 -8.43 3.24
CA ARG A 28 -9.45 -7.08 3.31
C ARG A 28 -10.06 -6.28 2.17
N GLU A 29 -10.60 -5.12 2.51
CA GLU A 29 -11.04 -4.15 1.52
C GLU A 29 -9.85 -3.86 0.59
N LYS A 30 -10.07 -3.94 -0.72
CA LYS A 30 -9.03 -3.70 -1.71
C LYS A 30 -9.20 -2.29 -2.25
N ALA A 31 -8.10 -1.54 -2.29
CA ALA A 31 -8.12 -0.22 -2.92
C ALA A 31 -8.41 -0.34 -4.43
N PRO A 32 -9.05 0.68 -5.04
CA PRO A 32 -9.16 0.75 -6.48
C PRO A 32 -7.78 0.72 -7.15
N GLN A 33 -7.56 -0.24 -8.06
CA GLN A 33 -6.26 -0.44 -8.69
C GLN A 33 -5.74 0.82 -9.41
N ALA A 34 -6.63 1.55 -10.08
CA ALA A 34 -6.28 2.80 -10.77
C ALA A 34 -5.75 3.88 -9.81
N LEU A 35 -6.27 3.96 -8.59
CA LEU A 35 -5.78 4.89 -7.57
C LEU A 35 -4.37 4.49 -7.11
N ILE A 36 -4.13 3.20 -6.88
CA ILE A 36 -2.80 2.69 -6.52
C ILE A 36 -1.79 3.02 -7.62
N ASP A 37 -2.15 2.78 -8.89
CA ASP A 37 -1.26 3.04 -10.00
C ASP A 37 -0.99 4.53 -10.19
N LEU A 38 -1.99 5.40 -9.97
CA LEU A 38 -1.78 6.85 -9.96
C LEU A 38 -0.84 7.29 -8.84
N LEU A 39 -0.98 6.72 -7.63
CA LEU A 39 -0.06 6.96 -6.51
C LEU A 39 1.37 6.49 -6.83
N LYS A 40 1.54 5.37 -7.56
CA LYS A 40 2.87 4.92 -8.02
C LYS A 40 3.48 5.90 -9.02
N VAL A 41 2.70 6.46 -9.92
CA VAL A 41 3.20 7.47 -10.88
C VAL A 41 3.59 8.75 -10.13
N LEU A 42 2.77 9.21 -9.18
CA LEU A 42 3.11 10.34 -8.32
C LEU A 42 4.40 10.08 -7.54
N LEU A 43 4.54 8.88 -6.95
CA LEU A 43 5.76 8.51 -6.22
C LEU A 43 6.99 8.59 -7.12
N LYS A 44 6.90 8.08 -8.36
CA LYS A 44 7.99 8.18 -9.34
C LYS A 44 8.36 9.64 -9.64
N HIS A 45 7.36 10.48 -9.91
CA HIS A 45 7.58 11.91 -10.16
C HIS A 45 8.35 12.58 -9.00
N VAL A 46 7.87 12.39 -7.76
CA VAL A 46 8.54 12.93 -6.57
C VAL A 46 9.97 12.38 -6.43
N THR A 47 10.17 11.08 -6.65
CA THR A 47 11.49 10.47 -6.48
C THR A 47 12.52 10.93 -7.51
N GLU A 48 12.07 11.31 -8.71
CA GLU A 48 12.90 11.90 -9.75
C GLU A 48 13.32 13.33 -9.36
N GLU A 49 12.43 14.12 -8.76
CA GLU A 49 12.72 15.48 -8.29
C GLU A 49 13.72 15.50 -7.13
N PHE A 50 13.57 14.59 -6.16
CA PHE A 50 14.42 14.54 -4.96
C PHE A 50 15.63 13.59 -5.09
N GLU A 51 15.80 12.91 -6.24
CA GLU A 51 16.86 11.92 -6.49
C GLU A 51 16.95 10.80 -5.42
N VAL A 52 15.80 10.32 -4.93
CA VAL A 52 15.70 9.27 -3.90
C VAL A 52 15.08 8.00 -4.46
N ALA A 53 15.55 6.83 -4.06
CA ALA A 53 14.93 5.56 -4.48
C ALA A 53 13.47 5.43 -3.97
N PRO A 54 12.47 5.08 -4.80
CA PRO A 54 11.06 5.02 -4.41
C PRO A 54 10.75 4.20 -3.16
N ARG A 55 11.44 3.07 -3.01
CA ARG A 55 11.23 2.14 -1.89
C ARG A 55 11.66 2.72 -0.54
N LEU A 56 12.49 3.77 -0.52
CA LEU A 56 12.84 4.49 0.71
C LEU A 56 11.69 5.35 1.23
N ILE A 57 10.75 5.74 0.36
CA ILE A 57 9.59 6.56 0.67
C ILE A 57 8.36 5.68 0.96
N ALA A 58 8.01 4.78 0.05
CA ALA A 58 6.84 3.92 0.19
C ALA A 58 6.99 2.58 -0.56
N SER A 59 6.42 1.52 0.01
CA SER A 59 6.21 0.24 -0.67
C SER A 59 4.84 0.19 -1.36
N SER A 60 4.61 -0.81 -2.23
CA SER A 60 3.29 -1.04 -2.84
C SER A 60 2.19 -1.22 -1.79
N ASP A 61 2.49 -1.94 -0.71
CA ASP A 61 1.56 -2.18 0.40
C ASP A 61 1.23 -0.88 1.14
N ASP A 62 2.21 0.04 1.27
CA ASP A 62 1.96 1.36 1.87
C ASP A 62 1.03 2.19 0.98
N LEU A 63 1.20 2.13 -0.34
CA LEU A 63 0.33 2.83 -1.29
C LEU A 63 -1.10 2.26 -1.28
N GLU A 64 -1.26 0.95 -1.14
CA GLU A 64 -2.58 0.32 -0.99
C GLU A 64 -3.27 0.76 0.31
N LYS A 65 -2.52 0.76 1.43
CA LYS A 65 -3.03 1.27 2.71
C LYS A 65 -3.41 2.76 2.63
N LEU A 66 -2.59 3.57 1.98
CA LEU A 66 -2.86 5.00 1.78
C LEU A 66 -4.12 5.23 0.93
N ALA A 67 -4.29 4.43 -0.13
CA ALA A 67 -5.47 4.49 -0.98
C ALA A 67 -6.76 4.18 -0.19
N LEU A 68 -6.71 3.28 0.80
CA LEU A 68 -7.84 2.96 1.67
C LEU A 68 -8.05 3.98 2.80
N ASN A 69 -6.98 4.51 3.40
CA ASN A 69 -7.07 5.32 4.61
C ASN A 69 -6.08 6.49 4.62
N ASP A 70 -6.60 7.71 4.76
CA ASP A 70 -5.83 8.96 4.86
C ASP A 70 -4.95 9.04 6.11
N LYS A 71 -5.22 8.20 7.11
CA LYS A 71 -4.50 8.10 8.39
C LYS A 71 -3.88 6.71 8.56
N ALA A 72 -3.53 6.05 7.46
CA ALA A 72 -2.85 4.76 7.50
C ALA A 72 -1.56 4.86 8.35
N ASP A 73 -1.30 3.85 9.16
CA ASP A 73 -0.04 3.73 9.90
C ASP A 73 1.06 3.23 8.95
N ILE A 74 1.63 4.17 8.19
CA ILE A 74 2.66 3.92 7.18
C ILE A 74 3.76 4.98 7.23
N PRO A 75 5.02 4.64 6.91
CA PRO A 75 6.13 5.58 6.92
C PRO A 75 5.92 6.80 6.00
N ALA A 76 5.19 6.63 4.89
CA ALA A 76 4.89 7.68 3.94
C ALA A 76 4.10 8.86 4.55
N LEU A 77 3.39 8.64 5.66
CA LEU A 77 2.60 9.65 6.36
C LEU A 77 3.31 10.20 7.62
N SER A 78 4.64 10.11 7.70
CA SER A 78 5.39 10.62 8.85
C SER A 78 6.79 11.14 8.48
N GLY A 79 7.26 12.12 9.24
CA GLY A 79 8.59 12.71 9.11
C GLY A 79 8.88 13.25 7.70
N TRP A 80 10.14 13.18 7.27
CA TRP A 80 10.57 13.72 5.97
C TRP A 80 9.85 13.09 4.76
N ARG A 81 9.36 11.85 4.87
CA ARG A 81 8.59 11.21 3.79
C ARG A 81 7.24 11.86 3.58
N TYR A 82 6.63 12.32 4.67
CA TYR A 82 5.39 13.10 4.60
C TYR A 82 5.61 14.42 3.87
N GLU A 83 6.71 15.11 4.18
CA GLU A 83 7.08 16.40 3.61
C GLU A 83 7.27 16.33 2.10
N ILE A 84 7.90 15.26 1.59
CA ILE A 84 8.18 15.15 0.14
C ILE A 84 7.08 14.41 -0.65
N PHE A 85 6.38 13.45 -0.04
CA PHE A 85 5.42 12.59 -0.75
C PHE A 85 4.06 12.51 -0.07
N GLY A 86 4.01 12.27 1.24
CA GLY A 86 2.75 12.01 1.95
C GLY A 86 1.72 13.14 1.79
N GLN A 87 2.16 14.39 1.86
CA GLN A 87 1.29 15.55 1.68
C GLN A 87 0.71 15.59 0.26
N VAL A 88 1.53 15.51 -0.78
CA VAL A 88 1.06 15.58 -2.18
C VAL A 88 0.19 14.37 -2.55
N ALA A 89 0.46 13.19 -1.99
CA ALA A 89 -0.37 12.00 -2.20
C ALA A 89 -1.77 12.15 -1.59
N LEU A 90 -1.88 12.79 -0.43
CA LEU A 90 -3.17 13.11 0.18
C LEU A 90 -3.94 14.17 -0.62
N GLU A 91 -3.25 15.20 -1.13
CA GLU A 91 -3.89 16.23 -1.96
C GLU A 91 -4.42 15.65 -3.28
N LEU A 92 -3.65 14.76 -3.92
CA LEU A 92 -4.10 14.00 -5.09
C LEU A 92 -5.34 13.16 -4.76
N LYS A 93 -5.31 12.39 -3.67
CA LYS A 93 -6.44 11.54 -3.25
C LYS A 93 -7.71 12.36 -2.97
N LYS A 94 -7.55 13.58 -2.45
CA LYS A 94 -8.65 14.51 -2.16
C LYS A 94 -9.13 15.31 -3.37
N GLY A 95 -8.57 15.08 -4.56
CA GLY A 95 -8.94 15.78 -5.79
C GLY A 95 -8.51 17.24 -5.83
N ARG A 96 -7.49 17.63 -5.06
CA ARG A 96 -6.93 19.00 -5.03
C ARG A 96 -5.61 19.14 -5.77
N LEU A 97 -5.13 18.04 -6.33
CA LEU A 97 -3.91 17.97 -7.14
C LEU A 97 -4.19 17.09 -8.35
N ALA A 98 -3.74 17.50 -9.52
CA ALA A 98 -3.73 16.71 -10.75
C ALA A 98 -2.29 16.38 -11.13
N LEU A 99 -2.12 15.20 -11.71
CA LEU A 99 -0.93 14.86 -12.46
C LEU A 99 -1.21 15.14 -13.95
N SER A 100 -0.41 16.00 -14.57
CA SER A 100 -0.48 16.34 -15.99
C SER A 100 0.79 15.88 -16.72
N VAL A 101 0.74 15.88 -18.04
CA VAL A 101 1.91 15.65 -18.90
C VAL A 101 2.07 16.82 -19.86
N THR A 102 3.22 17.50 -19.76
CA THR A 102 3.62 18.59 -20.65
C THR A 102 4.95 18.23 -21.29
N ASN A 103 5.04 18.25 -22.62
CA ASN A 103 6.26 17.94 -23.36
C ASN A 103 6.92 16.59 -22.96
N GLY A 104 6.09 15.59 -22.66
CA GLY A 104 6.56 14.26 -22.24
C GLY A 104 7.08 14.18 -20.81
N LYS A 105 6.96 15.25 -20.01
CA LYS A 105 7.30 15.27 -18.58
C LYS A 105 6.05 15.39 -17.73
N THR A 106 6.08 14.75 -16.56
CA THR A 106 4.99 14.84 -15.58
C THR A 106 5.08 16.14 -14.81
N GLU A 107 3.94 16.77 -14.55
CA GLU A 107 3.82 18.01 -13.79
C GLU A 107 2.66 17.91 -12.79
N LEU A 108 2.78 18.61 -11.66
CA LEU A 108 1.74 18.70 -10.65
C LEU A 108 0.99 20.02 -10.77
N LEU A 109 -0.33 19.94 -10.90
CA LEU A 109 -1.20 21.10 -11.03
C LEU A 109 -2.17 21.15 -9.84
N PRO A 110 -2.30 22.29 -9.15
CA PRO A 110 -3.35 22.45 -8.15
C PRO A 110 -4.72 22.43 -8.83
N ILE A 111 -5.66 21.70 -8.24
CA ILE A 111 -7.06 21.73 -8.64
C ILE A 111 -7.80 22.58 -7.61
N SER A 112 -8.21 23.77 -8.02
CA SER A 112 -9.21 24.52 -7.27
C SER A 112 -10.59 23.90 -7.56
N PRO A 113 -11.36 23.50 -6.54
CA PRO A 113 -12.73 23.02 -6.74
C PRO A 113 -13.65 24.11 -7.28
#